data_AF-A0A7C4MP74-F1
#
_entry.id   AF-A0A7C4MP74-F1
#
_cell.length_a   1.000
_cell.length_b   1.000
_cell.length_c   1.000
_cell.angle_alpha   90.00
_cell.angle_beta   90.00
_cell.angle_gamma   90.00
#
_symmetry.space_group_name_H-M   'P 1'
#
loop_
_entity.id
_entity.type
_entity.pdbx_description
1 polymer ?
#
loop_
_entity_poly.entity_id
_entity_poly.type
_entity_poly.pdbx_seq_one_letter_code
_entity_poly.pdbx_strand_id
1 'polypeptide(L)' 'MRTIQMTLDDKLVATVDKVVKELKTTRSAFARKALRDAVKQVHINKLEQKHKKGYERHPVAKDEFSMWEAEQEWGDA' A
#
# COMPACT_ATOMS: atom_id res chain seq x y z
N MET A 1 1.30 -23.20 10.79
CA MET A 1 0.21 -22.33 10.31
C MET A 1 -0.97 -22.48 11.26
N ARG A 2 -1.73 -21.42 11.55
CA ARG A 2 -2.96 -21.52 12.36
C ARG A 2 -4.17 -21.32 11.46
N THR A 3 -5.19 -22.15 11.63
CA THR A 3 -6.47 -22.03 10.93
C THR A 3 -7.38 -21.10 11.72
N ILE A 4 -7.97 -20.12 11.03
CA ILE A 4 -8.95 -19.20 11.58
C ILE A 4 -10.25 -19.35 10.81
N GLN A 5 -11.37 -19.38 11.51
CA GLN A 5 -12.69 -19.23 10.90
C GLN A 5 -13.03 -17.75 10.85
N MET A 6 -13.58 -17.29 9.72
CA MET A 6 -14.05 -15.92 9.54
C MET A 6 -15.36 -15.95 8.76
N THR A 7 -16.24 -15.02 9.09
CA THR A 7 -17.50 -14.83 8.37
C THR A 7 -17.32 -13.71 7.35
N LEU A 8 -17.71 -13.96 6.11
CA LEU A 8 -17.66 -13.01 5.00
C LEU A 8 -19.04 -12.97 4.34
N ASP A 9 -19.38 -11.83 3.75
CA ASP A 9 -20.62 -11.69 2.97
C ASP A 9 -20.59 -12.61 1.75
N ASP A 10 -21.75 -13.19 1.41
CA ASP A 10 -21.88 -14.15 0.31
C ASP A 10 -21.47 -13.56 -1.04
N LYS A 11 -21.74 -12.26 -1.28
CA LYS A 11 -21.33 -11.59 -2.53
C LYS A 11 -19.81 -11.45 -2.61
N LEU A 12 -19.16 -11.20 -1.47
CA LEU A 12 -17.71 -11.12 -1.40
C LEU A 12 -17.09 -12.50 -1.68
N VAL A 13 -17.62 -13.56 -1.09
CA VAL A 13 -17.15 -14.93 -1.35
C VAL A 13 -17.31 -15.30 -2.83
N ALA A 14 -18.46 -15.00 -3.43
CA ALA A 14 -18.70 -15.26 -4.85
C ALA A 14 -17.75 -14.46 -5.77
N THR A 15 -17.38 -13.25 -5.38
CA THR A 15 -16.41 -12.43 -6.12
C THR A 15 -15.00 -13.03 -6.00
N VAL A 16 -14.60 -13.39 -4.78
CA VAL A 16 -13.31 -14.06 -4.54
C VAL A 16 -13.21 -15.33 -5.36
N ASP A 17 -14.28 -16.12 -5.47
CA ASP A 17 -14.31 -17.35 -6.26
C ASP A 17 -13.98 -17.16 -7.74
N LYS A 18 -14.52 -16.11 -8.35
CA LYS A 18 -14.22 -15.77 -9.74
C LYS A 18 -12.75 -15.40 -9.89
N VAL A 19 -12.27 -14.53 -9.00
CA VAL A 19 -10.88 -14.04 -9.03
C VAL A 19 -9.88 -15.18 -8.82
N VAL A 20 -10.11 -16.07 -7.86
CA VAL A 20 -9.17 -17.19 -7.63
C VAL A 20 -9.17 -18.19 -8.79
N LYS A 21 -10.29 -18.36 -9.48
CA LYS A 21 -10.38 -19.19 -10.69
C LYS A 21 -9.58 -18.58 -11.84
N GLU A 22 -9.71 -17.27 -12.06
CA GLU A 22 -8.95 -16.53 -13.09
C GLU A 22 -7.44 -16.56 -12.80
N LEU A 23 -7.06 -16.31 -11.55
CA LEU A 23 -5.67 -16.28 -11.11
C LEU A 23 -5.07 -17.68 -10.83
N LYS A 24 -5.84 -18.76 -11.04
CA LYS A 24 -5.45 -20.16 -10.77
C LYS A 24 -4.84 -20.34 -9.37
N THR A 25 -5.49 -19.75 -8.37
CA THR A 25 -5.06 -19.81 -6.96
C THR A 25 -6.18 -20.37 -6.08
N THR A 26 -5.92 -20.48 -4.77
CA THR A 26 -6.92 -20.94 -3.79
C THR A 26 -7.45 -19.76 -2.98
N ARG A 27 -8.68 -19.89 -2.45
CA ARG A 27 -9.28 -18.90 -1.54
C ARG A 27 -8.35 -18.55 -0.37
N SER A 28 -7.70 -19.54 0.22
CA SER A 28 -6.82 -19.35 1.38
C SER A 28 -5.50 -18.65 1.00
N ALA A 29 -4.94 -18.94 -0.18
CA ALA A 29 -3.77 -18.23 -0.69
C ALA A 29 -4.09 -16.76 -1.01
N PHE A 30 -5.21 -16.52 -1.68
CA PHE A 30 -5.69 -15.17 -2.01
C PHE A 30 -5.96 -14.35 -0.74
N ALA A 31 -6.75 -14.89 0.19
CA ALA A 31 -7.08 -14.21 1.45
C ALA A 31 -5.82 -13.90 2.27
N ARG A 32 -4.86 -14.83 2.32
CA ARG A 32 -3.58 -14.61 3.02
C ARG A 32 -2.77 -13.48 2.37
N LYS A 33 -2.74 -13.41 1.04
CA LYS A 33 -2.07 -12.32 0.32
C LYS A 33 -2.76 -10.98 0.60
N ALA A 34 -4.08 -10.93 0.44
CA ALA A 34 -4.86 -9.72 0.69
C ALA A 34 -4.69 -9.20 2.13
N LEU A 35 -4.72 -10.08 3.12
CA LEU A 35 -4.49 -9.69 4.52
C LEU A 35 -3.08 -9.12 4.75
N ARG A 36 -2.04 -9.72 4.15
CA ARG A 36 -0.67 -9.18 4.24
C ARG A 36 -0.56 -7.81 3.60
N ASP A 37 -1.15 -7.65 2.42
CA ASP A 37 -1.14 -6.39 1.68
C ASP A 37 -1.88 -5.30 2.46
N ALA A 38 -3.04 -5.63 3.06
CA ALA A 38 -3.81 -4.71 3.90
C ALA A 38 -3.02 -4.27 5.15
N VAL A 39 -2.38 -5.20 5.86
CA VAL A 39 -1.53 -4.89 7.03
C VAL A 39 -0.36 -4.00 6.64
N LYS A 40 0.29 -4.30 5.50
CA LYS A 40 1.37 -3.46 4.96
C LYS A 40 0.86 -2.05 4.66
N GLN A 41 -0.33 -1.93 4.07
CA GLN A 41 -0.89 -0.62 3.77
C GLN A 41 -1.20 0.21 5.01
N VAL A 42 -1.77 -0.41 6.05
CA VAL A 42 -1.99 0.28 7.34
C VAL A 42 -0.67 0.85 7.89
N HIS A 43 0.42 0.10 7.77
CA HIS A 43 1.73 0.57 8.19
C HIS A 43 2.24 1.77 7.36
N ILE A 44 2.15 1.68 6.03
CA ILE A 44 2.56 2.77 5.11
C ILE A 44 1.76 4.03 5.40
N ASN A 45 0.43 3.94 5.45
CA ASN A 45 -0.43 5.09 5.73
C ASN A 45 -0.09 5.76 7.07
N LYS A 46 0.31 4.98 8.09
CA LYS A 46 0.74 5.53 9.38
C LYS A 46 2.06 6.30 9.26
N LEU A 47 3.00 5.81 8.46
CA LEU A 47 4.27 6.50 8.20
C LEU A 47 4.03 7.80 7.41
N GLU A 48 3.19 7.75 6.38
CA GLU A 48 2.82 8.93 5.60
C GLU A 48 2.14 10.00 6.46
N GLN A 49 1.21 9.61 7.34
CA GLN A 49 0.61 10.53 8.30
C GLN A 49 1.64 11.14 9.25
N LYS A 50 2.66 10.36 9.67
CA LYS A 50 3.75 10.88 10.50
C LYS A 50 4.60 11.89 9.72
N HIS A 51 4.95 11.60 8.47
CA HIS A 51 5.68 12.53 7.61
C HIS A 51 4.89 13.83 7.40
N LYS A 52 3.60 13.72 7.04
CA LYS A 52 2.72 14.88 6.85
C LYS A 52 2.67 15.76 8.11
N LYS A 53 2.45 15.16 9.28
CA LYS A 53 2.47 15.88 10.56
C LYS A 53 3.83 16.48 10.89
N GLY A 54 4.92 15.85 10.43
CA GLY A 54 6.28 16.36 10.55
C GLY A 54 6.43 17.66 9.77
N TYR A 55 6.07 17.64 8.49
CA TYR A 55 6.15 18.81 7.60
C TYR A 55 5.16 19.93 7.95
N GLU A 56 3.98 19.59 8.49
CA GLU A 56 3.06 20.61 9.03
C GLU A 56 3.66 21.35 10.23
N ARG A 57 4.45 20.66 11.06
CA ARG A 57 5.07 21.24 12.26
C ARG A 57 6.40 21.93 11.96
N HIS A 58 7.13 21.41 11.00
CA HIS A 58 8.42 21.93 10.55
C HIS A 58 8.34 22.05 9.03
N PRO A 59 7.80 23.18 8.53
CA PRO A 59 7.74 23.40 7.10
C PRO A 59 9.14 23.37 6.50
N VAL A 60 9.20 22.85 5.27
CA VAL A 60 10.43 22.70 4.50
C VAL A 60 11.21 24.00 4.44
N ALA A 61 12.51 23.92 4.72
CA ALA A 61 13.41 25.04 4.52
C ALA A 61 13.60 25.28 3.01
N LYS A 62 13.80 26.55 2.62
CA LYS A 62 13.89 26.95 1.19
C LYS A 62 14.98 26.21 0.41
N ASP A 63 15.96 25.63 1.09
CA ASP A 63 17.15 24.98 0.55
C ASP A 63 17.16 23.46 0.75
N GLU A 64 16.15 22.86 1.40
CA GLU A 64 16.13 21.44 1.77
C GLU A 64 16.15 20.50 0.54
N PHE A 65 15.59 20.95 -0.58
CA PHE A 65 15.56 20.19 -1.84
C PHE A 65 16.31 20.87 -2.99
N SER A 66 16.80 22.11 -2.80
CA SER A 66 17.44 22.90 -3.86
C SER A 66 18.85 22.44 -4.22
N MET A 67 19.48 21.58 -3.41
CA MET A 67 20.82 21.06 -3.74
C MET A 67 20.86 20.27 -5.06
N TRP A 68 19.74 19.66 -5.48
CA TRP A 68 19.68 18.86 -6.70
C TRP A 68 19.19 19.65 -7.93
N GLU A 69 18.73 20.89 -7.76
CA GLU A 69 18.25 21.74 -8.87
C GLU A 69 19.39 22.11 -9.84
N ALA A 70 20.62 22.25 -9.34
CA ALA A 70 21.79 22.56 -10.17
C ALA A 70 22.31 21.36 -10.99
N GLU A 71 21.85 20.15 -10.70
CA GLU A 71 22.32 18.90 -11.32
C GLU A 71 21.28 18.30 -12.30
N GLN A 72 20.13 18.95 -12.47
CA GLN A 72 19.05 18.51 -13.37
C GLN A 72 19.31 18.96 -14.82
N GLU A 73 20.16 18.23 -15.56
CA GLU A 73 20.16 18.26 -17.04
C GLU A 73 19.13 17.25 -17.57
N TRP A 74 17.88 17.68 -17.74
CA TRP A 74 16.97 16.98 -18.64
C TRP A 74 17.27 17.52 -20.03
N GLY A 75 18.04 16.74 -20.82
CA GLY A 75 18.40 17.11 -22.18
C GLY A 75 17.22 17.61 -23.01
N ASP A 76 17.51 18.41 -24.05
CA ASP A 76 16.50 19.12 -24.85
C ASP A 76 15.38 18.18 -25.34
N ALA A 77 14.15 18.68 -25.22
CA ALA A 77 12.88 18.01 -25.51
C ALA A 77 12.73 17.53 -26.97
#